data_AF-H8FP32-F1
#
_entry.id   AF-H8FP32-F1
#
_cell.length_a   1.000
_cell.length_b   1.000
_cell.length_c   1.000
_cell.angle_alpha   90.00
_cell.angle_beta   90.00
_cell.angle_gamma   90.00
#
_symmetry.space_group_name_H-M   'P 1'
#
loop_
_entity.id
_entity.type
_entity.pdbx_description
1 polymer ?
#
loop_
_entity_poly.entity_id
_entity_poly.type
_entity_poly.pdbx_seq_one_letter_code
_entity_poly.pdbx_strand_id
1 'polypeptide(L)'
;MSRLLSVTSALILAGCAFHEVHPLSAIDRSDKIALVPPGSFGVIGEMKAALARNGWTLIVSTGDQKVTGKIAPDIDVKIGNERSPRYTFLVEQHTWNPCLIGANALRYEISIIDTRTGGEVHRIKGRGDCWFGRNDAEIAEAIDGLR
;
A
#
# COMPACT_ATOMS: atom_id res chain seq x y z
N MET A 1 32.84 27.42 -18.29
CA MET A 1 32.56 25.97 -18.31
C MET A 1 32.32 25.36 -16.91
N SER A 2 32.95 25.82 -15.81
CA SER A 2 32.72 25.19 -14.48
C SER A 2 31.32 25.41 -13.89
N ARG A 3 30.64 26.54 -14.17
CA ARG A 3 29.31 26.83 -13.60
C ARG A 3 28.18 25.97 -14.19
N LEU A 4 28.32 25.49 -15.42
CA LEU A 4 27.33 24.64 -16.08
C LEU A 4 27.38 23.20 -15.56
N LEU A 5 28.58 22.69 -15.24
CA LEU A 5 28.75 21.36 -14.62
C LEU A 5 28.16 21.27 -13.21
N SER A 6 28.18 22.36 -12.44
CA SER A 6 27.61 22.38 -11.10
C SER A 6 26.08 22.24 -11.11
N VAL A 7 25.42 22.80 -12.13
CA VAL A 7 23.95 22.75 -12.26
C VAL A 7 23.48 21.40 -12.78
N THR A 8 24.20 20.79 -13.74
CA THR A 8 23.87 19.44 -14.22
C THR A 8 24.17 18.36 -13.18
N SER A 9 25.22 18.48 -12.38
CA SER A 9 25.45 17.56 -11.25
C SER A 9 24.36 17.67 -10.17
N ALA A 10 23.83 18.87 -9.90
CA ALA A 10 22.74 19.01 -8.92
C ALA A 10 21.42 18.37 -9.38
N LEU A 11 21.17 18.31 -10.69
CA LEU A 11 19.95 17.73 -11.26
C LEU A 11 19.97 16.18 -11.26
N ILE A 12 21.14 15.55 -11.34
CA ILE A 12 21.28 14.10 -11.48
C ILE A 12 21.29 13.39 -10.11
N LEU A 13 21.55 14.11 -9.01
CA LEU A 13 21.54 13.54 -7.65
C LEU A 13 20.15 13.51 -6.97
N ALA A 14 19.12 14.08 -7.58
CA ALA A 14 17.75 13.89 -7.14
C ALA A 14 17.15 12.68 -7.89
N GLY A 15 17.37 11.47 -7.38
CA GLY A 15 16.53 10.35 -7.75
C GLY A 15 15.12 10.63 -7.23
N CYS A 16 14.25 11.20 -8.07
CA CYS A 16 12.88 11.54 -7.68
C CYS A 16 12.12 10.29 -7.22
N ALA A 17 11.33 10.44 -6.17
CA ALA A 17 10.25 9.50 -5.88
C ALA A 17 9.33 9.37 -7.09
N PHE A 18 8.83 8.17 -7.33
CA PHE A 18 7.90 7.90 -8.41
C PHE A 18 7.00 6.72 -8.06
N HIS A 19 5.86 6.67 -8.73
CA HIS A 19 5.00 5.50 -8.79
C HIS A 19 4.57 5.20 -10.23
N GLU A 20 4.27 3.93 -10.49
CA GLU A 20 3.73 3.44 -11.74
C GLU A 20 2.54 2.52 -11.43
N VAL A 21 1.39 2.81 -12.03
CA VAL A 21 0.18 1.98 -11.92
C VAL A 21 0.06 1.15 -13.20
N HIS A 22 0.06 -0.17 -13.05
CA HIS A 22 -0.15 -1.14 -14.12
C HIS A 22 -1.56 -1.75 -13.97
N PRO A 23 -2.57 -1.23 -14.69
CA PRO A 23 -3.89 -1.85 -14.73
C PRO A 23 -3.84 -3.12 -15.60
N LEU A 24 -4.28 -4.24 -15.02
CA LEU A 24 -4.39 -5.53 -15.71
C LEU A 24 -5.85 -5.84 -16.05
N SER A 25 -6.78 -5.44 -15.18
CA SER A 25 -8.22 -5.44 -15.43
C SER A 25 -8.91 -4.36 -14.58
N ALA A 26 -10.15 -4.04 -14.91
CA ALA A 26 -10.87 -2.95 -14.26
C ALA A 26 -11.31 -3.30 -12.83
N ILE A 27 -11.21 -2.34 -11.92
CA ILE A 27 -11.82 -2.40 -10.59
C ILE A 27 -13.30 -2.04 -10.69
N ASP A 28 -14.15 -2.87 -10.09
CA ASP A 28 -15.56 -2.60 -9.86
C ASP A 28 -15.71 -1.59 -8.73
N ARG A 29 -16.08 -0.36 -9.10
CA ARG A 29 -16.19 0.76 -8.17
C ARG A 29 -17.44 0.68 -7.28
N SER A 30 -18.36 -0.26 -7.53
CA SER A 30 -19.55 -0.46 -6.72
C SER A 30 -19.31 -1.33 -5.47
N ASP A 31 -18.23 -2.11 -5.46
CA ASP A 31 -17.91 -3.07 -4.39
C ASP A 31 -16.49 -2.80 -3.83
N LYS A 32 -16.35 -1.65 -3.15
CA LYS A 32 -15.08 -1.15 -2.59
C LYS A 32 -14.80 -1.75 -1.19
N ILE A 33 -14.66 -3.07 -1.12
CA ILE A 33 -14.32 -3.77 0.13
C ILE A 33 -12.93 -4.38 -0.02
N ALA A 34 -11.96 -3.87 0.74
CA ALA A 34 -10.56 -4.27 0.66
C ALA A 34 -10.14 -5.09 1.90
N LEU A 35 -9.56 -6.26 1.68
CA LEU A 35 -8.69 -6.92 2.66
C LEU A 35 -7.30 -6.29 2.57
N VAL A 36 -6.83 -5.72 3.66
CA VAL A 36 -5.54 -5.00 3.73
C VAL A 36 -4.62 -5.63 4.78
N PRO A 37 -3.29 -5.45 4.68
CA PRO A 37 -2.36 -5.96 5.67
C PRO A 37 -2.55 -5.28 7.05
N PRO A 38 -2.14 -5.95 8.15
CA PRO A 38 -2.04 -5.29 9.44
C PRO A 38 -0.91 -4.25 9.44
N GLY A 39 -1.00 -3.27 10.34
CA GLY A 39 -0.05 -2.16 10.44
C GLY A 39 -0.66 -0.80 10.09
N SER A 40 0.07 0.26 10.45
CA SER A 40 -0.38 1.66 10.36
C SER A 40 0.73 2.64 9.98
N PHE A 41 1.91 2.15 9.59
CA PHE A 41 3.08 2.98 9.29
C PHE A 41 3.63 2.68 7.89
N GLY A 42 4.36 3.64 7.33
CA GLY A 42 4.97 3.53 6.00
C GLY A 42 3.95 3.26 4.91
N VAL A 43 4.32 2.43 3.93
CA VAL A 43 3.50 2.15 2.75
C VAL A 43 2.10 1.62 3.12
N ILE A 44 2.03 0.74 4.12
CA ILE A 44 0.76 0.15 4.58
C ILE A 44 -0.14 1.21 5.21
N GLY A 45 0.43 2.10 6.03
CA GLY A 45 -0.30 3.20 6.67
C GLY A 45 -0.92 4.16 5.66
N GLU A 46 -0.10 4.65 4.73
CA GLU A 46 -0.52 5.61 3.72
C GLU A 46 -1.52 5.02 2.72
N MET A 47 -1.28 3.78 2.28
CA MET A 47 -2.25 3.05 1.44
C MET A 47 -3.61 2.94 2.14
N LYS A 48 -3.65 2.55 3.41
CA LYS A 48 -4.90 2.42 4.17
C LYS A 48 -5.59 3.76 4.36
N ALA A 49 -4.83 4.81 4.67
CA ALA A 49 -5.37 6.15 4.79
C ALA A 49 -6.00 6.62 3.46
N ALA A 50 -5.32 6.41 2.34
CA ALA A 50 -5.82 6.75 1.01
C ALA A 50 -7.07 5.95 0.62
N LEU A 51 -7.07 4.62 0.83
CA LEU A 51 -8.24 3.78 0.58
C LEU A 51 -9.45 4.23 1.41
N ALA A 52 -9.26 4.49 2.71
CA ALA A 52 -10.33 4.97 3.59
C ALA A 52 -10.89 6.32 3.13
N ARG A 53 -10.03 7.28 2.75
CA ARG A 53 -10.45 8.56 2.17
C ARG A 53 -11.27 8.38 0.87
N ASN A 54 -11.00 7.32 0.12
CA ASN A 54 -11.66 7.00 -1.15
C ASN A 54 -12.94 6.15 -1.00
N GLY A 55 -13.44 6.01 0.23
CA GLY A 55 -14.69 5.33 0.54
C GLY A 55 -14.58 3.81 0.55
N TRP A 56 -13.37 3.25 0.58
CA TRP A 56 -13.19 1.81 0.73
C TRP A 56 -13.49 1.37 2.16
N THR A 57 -14.25 0.28 2.28
CA THR A 57 -14.37 -0.45 3.55
C THR A 57 -13.13 -1.32 3.72
N LEU A 58 -12.40 -1.13 4.82
CA LEU A 58 -11.16 -1.86 5.09
C LEU A 58 -11.40 -2.98 6.09
N ILE A 59 -11.02 -4.19 5.69
CA ILE A 59 -10.95 -5.37 6.55
C ILE A 59 -9.48 -5.67 6.74
N VAL A 60 -9.00 -5.70 7.98
CA VAL A 60 -7.59 -5.98 8.25
C VAL A 60 -7.38 -7.50 8.27
N SER A 61 -6.41 -7.97 7.49
CA SER A 61 -5.98 -9.37 7.54
C SER A 61 -5.36 -9.66 8.90
N THR A 62 -6.02 -10.50 9.68
CA THR A 62 -5.54 -10.97 10.99
C THR A 62 -4.63 -12.20 10.89
N GLY A 63 -4.43 -12.73 9.67
CA GLY A 63 -4.01 -14.12 9.47
C GLY A 63 -5.09 -15.12 9.91
N ASP A 64 -4.82 -16.42 9.75
CA ASP A 64 -5.67 -17.52 10.24
C ASP A 64 -5.67 -17.56 11.77
N GLN A 65 -6.41 -16.64 12.41
CA GLN A 65 -6.63 -16.70 13.85
C GLN A 65 -7.80 -17.64 14.15
N LYS A 66 -7.53 -18.95 14.11
CA LYS A 66 -8.27 -19.91 14.93
C LYS A 66 -7.82 -19.76 16.38
N VAL A 67 -8.43 -18.84 17.12
CA VAL A 67 -8.32 -18.87 18.58
C VAL A 67 -9.14 -20.05 19.08
N THR A 68 -8.49 -21.21 19.20
CA THR A 68 -9.08 -22.39 19.86
C THR A 68 -8.62 -22.38 21.31
N GLY A 69 -9.41 -21.76 22.19
CA GLY A 69 -9.19 -21.77 23.63
C GLY A 69 -10.39 -22.39 24.34
N LYS A 70 -10.16 -23.33 25.26
CA LYS A 70 -11.21 -23.78 26.20
C LYS A 70 -11.36 -22.70 27.28
N ILE A 71 -12.33 -21.82 27.12
CA ILE A 71 -12.80 -20.94 28.20
C ILE A 71 -14.24 -21.33 28.50
N ALA A 72 -14.47 -21.92 29.65
CA ALA A 72 -15.80 -22.17 30.19
C ALA A 72 -16.27 -20.92 30.98
N PRO A 73 -17.58 -20.59 30.99
CA PRO A 73 -18.69 -21.25 30.31
C PRO A 73 -18.88 -20.73 28.88
N ASP A 74 -19.44 -21.57 28.02
CA ASP A 74 -19.58 -21.38 26.56
C ASP A 74 -20.10 -19.99 26.17
N ILE A 75 -19.18 -19.08 25.89
CA ILE A 75 -19.46 -17.90 25.09
C ILE A 75 -19.15 -18.33 23.67
N ASP A 76 -20.20 -18.63 22.91
CA ASP A 76 -20.11 -18.83 21.46
C ASP A 76 -19.70 -17.49 20.83
N VAL A 77 -18.40 -17.21 20.83
CA VAL A 77 -17.82 -16.03 20.17
C VAL A 77 -17.87 -16.31 18.68
N LYS A 78 -19.05 -16.09 18.10
CA LYS A 78 -19.18 -15.89 16.66
C LYS A 78 -18.45 -14.59 16.32
N ILE A 79 -17.17 -14.68 16.00
CA ILE A 79 -16.47 -13.63 15.27
C ILE A 79 -17.19 -13.57 13.92
N GLY A 80 -18.16 -12.67 13.83
CA GLY A 80 -19.03 -12.54 12.66
C GLY A 80 -18.20 -12.22 11.43
N ASN A 81 -18.04 -13.19 10.54
CA ASN A 81 -17.72 -12.92 9.14
C ASN A 81 -18.95 -12.28 8.51
N GLU A 82 -18.93 -10.99 8.15
CA GLU A 82 -20.04 -10.44 7.35
C GLU A 82 -19.68 -9.48 6.22
N ARG A 83 -18.39 -9.31 5.88
CA ARG A 83 -18.03 -8.76 4.56
C ARG A 83 -16.92 -9.58 3.96
N SER A 84 -17.25 -10.36 2.94
CA SER A 84 -16.23 -10.98 2.10
C SER A 84 -15.52 -9.84 1.35
N PRO A 85 -14.20 -9.68 1.47
CA PRO A 85 -13.50 -8.65 0.73
C PRO A 85 -13.62 -8.93 -0.76
N ARG A 86 -13.94 -7.90 -1.56
CA ARG A 86 -13.94 -7.98 -3.02
C ARG A 86 -12.52 -7.99 -3.58
N TYR A 87 -11.62 -7.27 -2.89
CA TYR A 87 -10.24 -7.09 -3.29
C TYR A 87 -9.29 -7.38 -2.13
N THR A 88 -8.15 -8.01 -2.41
CA THR A 88 -7.05 -8.20 -1.46
C THR A 88 -5.87 -7.35 -1.89
N PHE A 89 -5.34 -6.57 -0.95
CA PHE A 89 -4.16 -5.74 -1.14
C PHE A 89 -2.97 -6.42 -0.47
N LEU A 90 -1.96 -6.76 -1.26
CA LEU A 90 -0.68 -7.26 -0.79
C LEU A 90 0.35 -6.15 -0.96
N VAL A 91 1.23 -5.99 0.04
CA VAL A 91 2.28 -4.98 0.02
C VAL A 91 3.61 -5.68 0.21
N GLU A 92 4.49 -5.54 -0.77
CA GLU A 92 5.91 -5.85 -0.64
C GLU A 92 6.68 -4.53 -0.55
N GLN A 93 7.61 -4.44 0.41
CA GLN A 93 8.46 -3.27 0.55
C GLN A 93 9.88 -3.66 0.90
N HIS A 94 10.82 -2.96 0.29
CA HIS A 94 12.26 -3.07 0.54
C HIS A 94 12.77 -1.70 0.94
N THR A 95 13.21 -1.56 2.18
CA THR A 95 13.79 -0.33 2.70
C THR A 95 15.31 -0.49 2.76
N TRP A 96 16.04 0.49 2.26
CA TRP A 96 17.49 0.58 2.47
C TRP A 96 17.81 1.96 3.06
N ASN A 97 18.92 2.04 3.79
CA ASN A 97 19.38 3.28 4.39
C ASN A 97 20.64 3.81 3.67
N PRO A 98 20.50 4.37 2.45
CA PRO A 98 21.61 5.04 1.77
C PRO A 98 21.63 6.56 2.07
N CYS A 99 20.70 7.05 2.90
CA CYS A 99 20.41 8.47 2.99
C CYS A 99 21.25 9.10 4.12
N LEU A 100 22.22 9.93 3.74
CA LEU A 100 23.07 10.69 4.68
C LEU A 100 22.26 11.64 5.58
N ILE A 101 21.12 12.15 5.07
CA ILE A 101 20.16 13.03 5.76
C ILE A 101 18.78 12.72 5.16
N GLY A 102 17.74 12.52 5.99
CA GLY A 102 16.36 12.37 5.51
C GLY A 102 15.68 11.04 5.89
N ALA A 103 14.70 10.65 5.06
CA ALA A 103 13.95 9.39 5.18
C ALA A 103 14.73 8.22 4.56
N ASN A 104 14.36 6.97 4.89
CA ASN A 104 14.91 5.80 4.22
C ASN A 104 14.42 5.75 2.77
N ALA A 105 15.33 5.45 1.85
CA ALA A 105 14.94 5.10 0.49
C ALA A 105 14.21 3.75 0.53
N LEU A 106 13.12 3.65 -0.23
CA LEU A 106 12.31 2.44 -0.24
C LEU A 106 11.85 2.12 -1.65
N ARG A 107 11.65 0.84 -1.93
CA ARG A 107 10.93 0.35 -3.10
C ARG A 107 9.74 -0.43 -2.60
N TYR A 108 8.60 -0.27 -3.25
CA TYR A 108 7.41 -1.00 -2.89
C TYR A 108 6.67 -1.49 -4.12
N GLU A 109 5.92 -2.56 -3.91
CA GLU A 109 4.94 -3.09 -4.84
C GLU A 109 3.64 -3.34 -4.07
N ILE A 110 2.53 -2.87 -4.61
CA ILE A 110 1.18 -3.16 -4.11
C ILE A 110 0.46 -3.97 -5.19
N SER A 111 0.13 -5.21 -4.89
CA SER A 111 -0.70 -6.06 -5.73
C SER A 111 -2.15 -6.01 -5.25
N ILE A 112 -3.07 -5.77 -6.18
CA ILE A 112 -4.50 -5.74 -5.93
C ILE A 112 -5.11 -6.96 -6.63
N ILE A 113 -5.69 -7.86 -5.85
CA ILE A 113 -6.21 -9.14 -6.33
C ILE A 113 -7.72 -9.14 -6.18
N ASP A 114 -8.45 -9.46 -7.25
CA ASP A 114 -9.88 -9.72 -7.20
C ASP A 114 -10.13 -11.10 -6.56
N THR A 115 -10.89 -11.14 -5.47
CA THR A 115 -11.12 -12.39 -4.72
C THR A 115 -12.08 -13.36 -5.41
N ARG A 116 -12.93 -12.90 -6.33
CA ARG A 116 -13.83 -13.76 -7.10
C ARG A 116 -13.09 -14.46 -8.24
N THR A 117 -12.16 -13.77 -8.89
CA THR A 117 -11.39 -14.35 -10.02
C THR A 117 -10.06 -14.95 -9.59
N GLY A 118 -9.52 -14.52 -8.44
CA GLY A 118 -8.16 -14.83 -8.00
C GLY A 118 -7.07 -14.09 -8.80
N GLY A 119 -7.45 -13.25 -9.76
CA GLY A 119 -6.52 -12.55 -10.64
C GLY A 119 -6.06 -11.22 -10.06
N GLU A 120 -4.80 -10.87 -10.31
CA GLU A 120 -4.29 -9.51 -10.06
C GLU A 120 -4.97 -8.54 -11.05
N VAL A 121 -5.67 -7.55 -10.51
CA VAL A 121 -6.37 -6.54 -11.30
C VAL A 121 -5.53 -5.30 -11.52
N HIS A 122 -4.71 -4.94 -10.54
CA HIS A 122 -3.82 -3.80 -10.60
C HIS A 122 -2.53 -4.13 -9.86
N ARG A 123 -1.43 -3.58 -10.36
CA ARG A 123 -0.14 -3.57 -9.68
C ARG A 123 0.41 -2.17 -9.63
N ILE A 124 0.80 -1.72 -8.44
CA ILE A 124 1.40 -0.40 -8.24
C ILE A 124 2.83 -0.63 -7.82
N LYS A 125 3.77 -0.12 -8.60
CA LYS A 125 5.19 -0.11 -8.23
C LYS A 125 5.56 1.30 -7.84
N GLY A 126 6.40 1.44 -6.84
CA GLY A 126 6.93 2.75 -6.52
C GLY A 126 8.30 2.69 -5.88
N ARG A 127 8.94 3.84 -5.94
CA ARG A 127 10.22 4.09 -5.29
C ARG A 127 10.11 5.39 -4.53
N GLY A 128 10.35 5.31 -3.24
CA GLY A 128 10.56 6.46 -2.40
C GLY A 128 12.01 6.92 -2.42
N ASP A 129 12.21 8.22 -2.27
CA ASP A 129 13.52 8.86 -2.16
C ASP A 129 13.81 9.26 -0.69
N CYS A 130 14.93 9.96 -0.48
CA CYS A 130 15.40 10.35 0.85
C CYS A 130 14.60 11.52 1.47
N TRP A 131 13.54 12.03 0.82
CA TRP A 131 12.80 13.20 1.30
C TRP A 131 11.54 12.80 2.07
N PHE A 132 11.38 13.32 3.28
CA PHE A 132 10.19 13.09 4.11
C PHE A 132 8.91 13.59 3.43
N GLY A 133 7.82 12.82 3.54
CA GLY A 133 6.49 13.18 3.06
C GLY A 133 6.27 13.06 1.54
N ARG A 134 7.33 13.04 0.72
CA ARG A 134 7.19 12.84 -0.73
C ARG A 134 6.72 11.42 -1.05
N ASN A 135 7.28 10.44 -0.37
CA ASN A 135 6.92 9.03 -0.55
C ASN A 135 5.44 8.78 -0.21
N ASP A 136 4.94 9.43 0.84
CA ASP A 136 3.56 9.32 1.29
C ASP A 136 2.57 9.91 0.27
N ALA A 137 2.93 11.05 -0.33
CA ALA A 137 2.15 11.69 -1.39
C ALA A 137 2.03 10.82 -2.65
N GLU A 138 3.13 10.21 -3.10
CA GLU A 138 3.15 9.31 -4.26
C GLU A 138 2.25 8.07 -4.04
N ILE A 139 2.28 7.50 -2.83
CA ILE A 139 1.42 6.35 -2.47
C ILE A 139 -0.04 6.78 -2.46
N ALA A 140 -0.34 7.94 -1.88
CA ALA A 140 -1.70 8.47 -1.85
C ALA A 140 -2.24 8.74 -3.26
N GLU A 141 -1.44 9.34 -4.14
CA GLU A 141 -1.80 9.62 -5.53
C GLU A 141 -2.08 8.32 -6.31
N ALA A 142 -1.20 7.32 -6.17
CA ALA A 142 -1.38 6.02 -6.83
C ALA A 142 -2.70 5.34 -6.44
N ILE A 143 -3.06 5.42 -5.15
CA ILE A 143 -4.31 4.86 -4.61
C ILE A 143 -5.54 5.72 -4.97
N ASP A 144 -5.38 7.03 -5.06
CA ASP A 144 -6.43 7.95 -5.52
C ASP A 144 -6.81 7.70 -6.98
N GLY A 145 -5.89 7.19 -7.80
CA GLY A 145 -6.17 6.69 -9.15
C GLY A 145 -7.16 5.53 -9.22
N LEU A 146 -7.45 4.85 -8.10
CA LEU A 146 -8.38 3.71 -8.02
C LEU A 146 -9.84 4.14 -7.72
N ARG A 147 -10.11 5.45 -7.61
CA ARG A 147 -11.45 5.99 -7.31
C ARG A 147 -12.51 5.58 -8.32
#